data_AF-A0AAW4E3I3-F1
#
_entry.id   AF-A0AAW4E3I3-F1
#
_cell.length_a   1.000
_cell.length_b   1.000
_cell.length_c   1.000
_cell.angle_alpha   90.00
_cell.angle_beta   90.00
_cell.angle_gamma   90.00
#
_symmetry.space_group_name_H-M   'P 1'
#
loop_
_entity.id
_entity.type
_entity.pdbx_description
1 polymer ?
#
loop_
_entity_poly.entity_id
_entity_poly.type
_entity_poly.pdbx_seq_one_letter_code
_entity_poly.pdbx_strand_id
1 'polypeptide(L)'
;MIHAGKDHVTPYASAERMRFLGSFEGVVHARTVHNFYRTEHKFLMEQASANPGVSSGAMAGTESLLQAAELKGLKLQPVLEDKSNSGLPFLIACKQSGRQVSIDEAALSSLCDAIVENKRGVMVIYSQEIAHALSFSVSSDGKRATLFDPNLGEFHTHSKALADTIENISSVDGLPLIGVQVFASKIH
;
A
#
# COMPACT_ATOMS: atom_id res chain seq x y z
N MET A 1 -19.89 1.12 0.69
CA MET A 1 -19.98 0.71 -0.72
C MET A 1 -18.79 1.36 -1.42
N ILE A 2 -17.83 0.61 -1.97
CA ILE A 2 -16.81 1.23 -2.82
C ILE A 2 -17.57 1.68 -4.05
N HIS A 3 -17.88 2.98 -4.11
CA HIS A 3 -18.53 3.52 -5.27
C HIS A 3 -17.59 3.33 -6.45
N ALA A 4 -18.02 2.48 -7.39
CA ALA A 4 -17.57 2.53 -8.77
C ALA A 4 -18.06 3.85 -9.37
N GLY A 5 -17.51 4.96 -8.89
CA GLY A 5 -17.65 6.25 -9.53
C GLY A 5 -17.08 6.11 -10.93
N LYS A 6 -17.91 6.40 -11.93
CA LYS A 6 -17.50 6.44 -13.34
C LYS A 6 -16.15 7.15 -13.46
N ASP A 7 -15.25 6.56 -14.24
CA ASP A 7 -13.92 7.10 -14.59
C ASP A 7 -14.03 8.53 -15.15
N HIS A 8 -14.08 9.51 -14.26
CA HIS A 8 -13.96 10.92 -14.58
C HIS A 8 -12.78 11.45 -13.81
N VAL A 9 -11.68 11.66 -14.55
CA VAL A 9 -10.49 12.37 -14.07
C VAL A 9 -10.80 13.87 -14.04
N THR A 10 -11.76 14.26 -13.19
CA THR A 10 -12.06 15.66 -12.91
C THR A 10 -11.73 15.94 -11.44
N PRO A 11 -11.22 17.14 -11.10
CA PRO A 11 -10.92 17.52 -9.71
C PRO A 11 -12.10 17.32 -8.74
N TYR A 12 -13.33 17.41 -9.28
CA TYR A 12 -14.57 17.19 -8.54
C TYR A 12 -14.70 15.76 -8.00
N ALA A 13 -14.29 14.75 -8.76
CA ALA A 13 -14.40 13.35 -8.33
C ALA A 13 -13.46 13.04 -7.14
N SER A 14 -12.26 13.63 -7.13
CA SER A 14 -11.34 13.50 -6.00
C SER A 14 -11.85 14.26 -4.77
N ALA A 15 -12.34 15.50 -4.94
CA ALA A 15 -12.91 16.28 -3.85
C ALA A 15 -14.12 15.59 -3.19
N GLU A 16 -14.97 14.91 -3.97
CA GLU A 16 -16.09 14.13 -3.44
C GLU A 16 -15.63 12.89 -2.67
N ARG A 17 -14.62 12.15 -3.17
CA ARG A 17 -14.03 11.02 -2.42
C ARG A 17 -13.44 11.49 -1.10
N MET A 18 -12.68 12.58 -1.10
CA MET A 18 -12.09 13.13 0.13
C MET A 18 -13.18 13.62 1.09
N ARG A 19 -14.23 14.27 0.58
CA ARG A 19 -15.39 14.66 1.40
C ARG A 19 -16.09 13.45 2.01
N PHE A 20 -16.24 12.36 1.25
CA PHE A 20 -16.81 11.12 1.77
C PHE A 20 -15.94 10.54 2.89
N LEU A 21 -14.62 10.48 2.72
CA LEU A 21 -13.70 10.00 3.76
C LEU A 21 -13.74 10.84 5.05
N GLY A 22 -13.98 12.15 4.92
CA GLY A 22 -14.21 13.05 6.06
C GLY A 22 -15.63 13.04 6.61
N SER A 23 -16.58 12.39 5.93
CA SER A 23 -17.96 12.27 6.40
C SER A 23 -18.08 11.28 7.55
N PHE A 24 -19.15 11.39 8.34
CA PHE A 24 -19.42 10.43 9.42
C PHE A 24 -19.47 8.98 8.89
N GLU A 25 -20.15 8.75 7.76
CA GLU A 25 -20.25 7.41 7.16
C GLU A 25 -18.87 6.89 6.74
N GLY A 26 -18.07 7.71 6.06
CA GLY A 26 -16.72 7.32 5.64
C GLY A 26 -15.80 7.02 6.82
N VAL A 27 -15.83 7.85 7.86
CA VAL A 27 -15.03 7.63 9.08
C VAL A 27 -15.46 6.36 9.81
N VAL A 28 -16.76 6.12 9.97
CA VAL A 28 -17.28 4.87 10.57
C VAL A 28 -16.81 3.68 9.75
N HIS A 29 -16.95 3.75 8.42
CA HIS A 29 -16.52 2.69 7.52
C HIS A 29 -15.03 2.36 7.67
N ALA A 30 -14.17 3.39 7.61
CA ALA A 30 -12.72 3.25 7.76
C ALA A 30 -12.35 2.70 9.14
N ARG A 31 -12.97 3.19 10.22
CA ARG A 31 -12.74 2.70 11.58
C ARG A 31 -13.15 1.24 11.76
N THR A 32 -14.25 0.79 11.16
CA THR A 32 -14.65 -0.61 11.22
C THR A 32 -13.58 -1.51 10.59
N VAL A 33 -13.09 -1.16 9.40
CA VAL A 33 -12.03 -1.94 8.72
C VAL A 33 -10.74 -1.92 9.54
N HIS A 34 -10.34 -0.73 10.02
CA HIS A 34 -9.10 -0.59 10.78
C HIS A 34 -9.16 -1.31 12.15
N ASN A 35 -10.30 -1.30 12.84
CA ASN A 35 -10.47 -2.04 14.10
C ASN A 35 -10.43 -3.55 13.88
N PHE A 36 -10.98 -4.04 12.77
CA PHE A 36 -10.86 -5.44 12.38
C PHE A 36 -9.39 -5.81 12.13
N TYR A 37 -8.71 -5.04 11.26
CA TYR A 37 -7.28 -5.19 11.01
C TYR A 37 -6.47 -5.25 12.30
N ARG A 38 -6.69 -4.30 13.23
CA ARG A 38 -5.94 -4.22 14.49
C ARG A 38 -6.16 -5.44 15.39
N THR A 39 -7.39 -5.93 15.44
CA THR A 39 -7.75 -7.10 16.26
C THR A 39 -7.08 -8.35 15.72
N GLU A 40 -7.19 -8.61 14.41
CA GLU A 40 -6.54 -9.74 13.75
C GLU A 40 -5.02 -9.64 13.84
N HIS A 41 -4.46 -8.45 13.62
CA HIS A 41 -3.02 -8.23 13.70
C HIS A 41 -2.47 -8.52 15.08
N LYS A 42 -3.17 -8.09 16.14
CA LYS A 42 -2.78 -8.40 17.51
C LYS A 42 -2.76 -9.91 17.75
N PHE A 43 -3.80 -10.63 17.33
CA PHE A 43 -3.89 -12.08 17.50
C PHE A 43 -2.77 -12.82 16.74
N LEU A 44 -2.53 -12.46 15.47
CA LEU A 44 -1.48 -13.07 14.65
C LEU A 44 -0.07 -12.74 15.19
N MET A 45 0.15 -11.53 15.71
CA MET A 45 1.41 -11.17 16.35
C MET A 45 1.66 -11.91 17.67
N GLU A 46 0.61 -12.19 18.46
CA GLU A 46 0.72 -13.04 19.66
C GLU A 46 1.14 -14.47 19.27
N GLN A 47 0.58 -15.02 18.19
CA GLN A 47 0.99 -16.33 17.66
C GLN A 47 2.41 -16.32 17.10
N ALA A 48 2.78 -15.29 16.34
CA ALA A 48 4.14 -15.13 15.80
C ALA A 48 5.18 -14.99 16.92
N SER A 49 4.82 -14.32 18.02
CA SER A 49 5.69 -14.19 19.19
C SER A 49 5.92 -15.52 19.91
N ALA A 50 4.94 -16.44 19.87
CA ALA A 50 5.09 -17.78 20.42
C ALA A 50 5.97 -18.69 19.55
N ASN A 51 6.13 -18.38 18.26
CA ASN A 51 6.99 -19.10 17.31
C ASN A 51 7.90 -18.10 16.56
N PRO A 52 8.99 -17.64 17.21
CA PRO A 52 9.76 -16.51 16.73
C PRO A 52 10.44 -16.79 15.39
N GLY A 53 10.11 -15.97 14.40
CA GLY A 53 10.74 -15.90 13.09
C GLY A 53 10.48 -14.54 12.44
N VAL A 54 11.46 -13.97 11.76
CA VAL A 54 11.29 -12.66 11.08
C VAL A 54 10.15 -12.73 10.05
N SER A 55 10.01 -13.87 9.38
CA SER A 55 8.91 -14.12 8.44
C SER A 55 7.55 -14.20 9.12
N SER A 56 7.41 -14.79 10.31
CA SER A 56 6.09 -14.96 10.96
C SER A 56 5.47 -13.62 11.36
N GLY A 57 6.27 -12.68 11.89
CA GLY A 57 5.79 -11.33 12.19
C GLY A 57 5.44 -10.52 10.94
N ALA A 58 6.27 -10.60 9.89
CA ALA A 58 5.98 -9.92 8.61
C ALA A 58 4.72 -10.49 7.92
N MET A 59 4.52 -11.81 8.00
CA MET A 59 3.35 -12.49 7.49
C MET A 59 2.09 -12.13 8.27
N ALA A 60 2.17 -11.93 9.59
CA ALA A 60 1.03 -11.48 10.39
C ALA A 60 0.45 -10.14 9.89
N GLY A 61 1.30 -9.18 9.51
CA GLY A 61 0.87 -7.92 8.89
C GLY A 61 0.17 -8.13 7.54
N THR A 62 0.75 -8.98 6.70
CA THR A 62 0.20 -9.36 5.39
C THR A 62 -1.19 -9.97 5.54
N GLU A 63 -1.32 -11.00 6.39
CA GLU A 63 -2.58 -11.72 6.62
C GLU A 63 -3.67 -10.83 7.19
N SER A 64 -3.33 -9.96 8.15
CA SER A 64 -4.28 -9.02 8.74
C SER A 64 -4.89 -8.08 7.70
N LEU A 65 -4.06 -7.59 6.77
CA LEU A 65 -4.50 -6.73 5.68
C LEU A 65 -5.43 -7.47 4.72
N LEU A 66 -5.08 -8.70 4.34
CA LEU A 66 -5.88 -9.52 3.44
C LEU A 66 -7.26 -9.81 4.05
N GLN A 67 -7.32 -10.22 5.31
CA GLN A 67 -8.59 -10.49 6.00
C GLN A 67 -9.44 -9.21 6.16
N ALA A 68 -8.82 -8.07 6.48
CA ALA A 68 -9.53 -6.79 6.58
C ALA A 68 -10.11 -6.34 5.23
N ALA A 69 -9.42 -6.62 4.12
CA ALA A 69 -9.92 -6.34 2.78
C ALA A 69 -11.11 -7.25 2.42
N GLU A 70 -11.04 -8.55 2.78
CA GLU A 70 -12.12 -9.52 2.54
C GLU A 70 -13.44 -9.14 3.24
N LEU A 71 -13.38 -8.51 4.42
CA LEU A 71 -14.55 -7.96 5.12
C LEU A 71 -15.37 -7.00 4.22
N LYS A 72 -14.74 -6.36 3.24
CA LYS A 72 -15.37 -5.45 2.28
C LYS A 72 -15.55 -6.05 0.88
N GLY A 73 -15.35 -7.36 0.74
CA GLY A 73 -15.41 -8.06 -0.54
C GLY A 73 -14.25 -7.72 -1.47
N LEU A 74 -13.18 -7.11 -0.97
CA LEU A 74 -11.97 -6.86 -1.74
C LEU A 74 -11.06 -8.08 -1.66
N LYS A 75 -10.89 -8.76 -2.79
CA LYS A 75 -9.89 -9.82 -2.94
C LYS A 75 -8.55 -9.20 -3.32
N LEU A 76 -7.67 -9.09 -2.33
CA LEU A 76 -6.30 -8.63 -2.51
C LEU A 76 -5.35 -9.82 -2.58
N GLN A 77 -4.25 -9.66 -3.32
CA GLN A 77 -3.17 -10.65 -3.34
C GLN A 77 -1.81 -9.95 -3.44
N PRO A 78 -0.77 -10.42 -2.74
CA PRO A 78 0.60 -9.96 -2.96
C PRO A 78 1.02 -10.21 -4.41
N VAL A 79 1.68 -9.23 -5.04
CA VAL A 79 2.13 -9.32 -6.45
C VAL A 79 3.57 -8.85 -6.68
N LEU A 80 4.25 -8.45 -5.60
CA LEU A 80 5.64 -8.04 -5.65
C LEU A 80 6.43 -8.88 -4.65
N GLU A 81 7.43 -9.58 -5.15
CA GLU A 81 8.29 -10.48 -4.37
C GLU A 81 9.75 -10.05 -4.49
N ASP A 82 10.49 -10.18 -3.39
CA ASP A 82 11.94 -10.03 -3.43
C ASP A 82 12.58 -11.31 -4.01
N LYS A 83 13.02 -11.24 -5.27
CA LYS A 83 13.70 -12.37 -5.93
C LYS A 83 15.01 -12.75 -5.27
N SER A 84 15.63 -11.83 -4.52
CA SER A 84 16.90 -12.05 -3.83
C SER A 84 16.71 -12.62 -2.42
N ASN A 85 15.53 -12.41 -1.82
CA ASN A 85 15.22 -12.83 -0.46
C ASN A 85 13.77 -13.36 -0.36
N SER A 86 13.56 -14.59 -0.84
CA SER A 86 12.24 -15.25 -0.85
C SER A 86 11.66 -15.55 0.53
N GLY A 87 12.37 -15.23 1.61
CA GLY A 87 11.90 -15.41 2.99
C GLY A 87 11.05 -14.27 3.53
N LEU A 88 10.99 -13.13 2.82
CA LEU A 88 10.25 -11.95 3.24
C LEU A 88 9.07 -11.67 2.30
N PRO A 89 7.91 -11.23 2.84
CA PRO A 89 6.73 -10.95 2.03
C PRO A 89 6.76 -9.57 1.34
N PHE A 90 7.87 -8.83 1.44
CA PHE A 90 8.05 -7.49 0.88
C PHE A 90 9.39 -7.38 0.16
N LEU A 91 9.45 -6.51 -0.85
CA LEU A 91 10.66 -6.17 -1.58
C LEU A 91 11.50 -5.18 -0.77
N ILE A 92 12.80 -5.44 -0.62
CA ILE A 92 13.73 -4.44 -0.07
C ILE A 92 13.94 -3.34 -1.11
N ALA A 93 13.60 -2.10 -0.75
CA ALA A 93 13.61 -0.93 -1.63
C ALA A 93 14.75 0.04 -1.32
N CYS A 94 15.71 -0.37 -0.48
CA CYS A 94 16.87 0.44 -0.12
C CYS A 94 18.20 -0.30 -0.33
N LYS A 95 19.25 0.48 -0.59
CA LYS A 95 20.65 0.09 -0.49
C LYS A 95 21.27 0.73 0.74
N GLN A 96 22.08 -0.06 1.45
CA GLN A 96 22.86 0.43 2.57
C GLN A 96 24.33 0.52 2.17
N SER A 97 24.91 1.73 2.27
CA SER A 97 26.34 1.97 2.11
C SER A 97 26.89 2.57 3.41
N GLY A 98 27.47 1.72 4.25
CA GLY A 98 27.87 2.11 5.60
C GLY A 98 26.67 2.54 6.45
N ARG A 99 26.65 3.82 6.87
CA ARG A 99 25.54 4.42 7.65
C ARG A 99 24.49 5.09 6.78
N GLN A 100 24.75 5.24 5.48
CA GLN A 100 23.82 5.88 4.57
C GLN A 100 22.86 4.85 3.99
N VAL A 101 21.57 5.16 4.07
CA VAL A 101 20.50 4.41 3.41
C VAL A 101 20.02 5.26 2.23
N SER A 102 20.03 4.68 1.04
CA SER A 102 19.50 5.30 -0.19
C SER A 102 18.50 4.37 -0.84
N ILE A 103 17.62 4.92 -1.68
CA ILE A 103 16.65 4.12 -2.42
C ILE A 103 17.36 3.24 -3.45
N ASP A 104 16.88 2.01 -3.62
CA ASP A 104 17.27 1.16 -4.75
C ASP A 104 16.40 1.46 -5.97
N GLU A 105 16.96 2.16 -6.95
CA GLU A 105 16.28 2.50 -8.21
C GLU A 105 15.69 1.26 -8.93
N ALA A 106 16.35 0.10 -8.88
CA ALA A 106 15.86 -1.12 -9.53
C ALA A 106 14.63 -1.68 -8.80
N ALA A 107 14.62 -1.61 -7.47
CA ALA A 107 13.46 -1.99 -6.66
C ALA A 107 12.30 -1.02 -6.87
N LEU A 108 12.59 0.29 -6.93
CA LEU A 108 11.59 1.32 -7.21
C LEU A 108 10.98 1.16 -8.61
N SER A 109 11.78 0.80 -9.61
CA SER A 109 11.27 0.46 -10.95
C SER A 109 10.33 -0.75 -10.89
N SER A 110 10.75 -1.83 -10.22
CA SER A 110 9.94 -3.05 -10.08
C SER A 110 8.62 -2.78 -9.34
N LEU A 111 8.64 -1.89 -8.35
CA LEU A 111 7.44 -1.41 -7.66
C LEU A 111 6.49 -0.68 -8.60
N CYS A 112 7.02 0.24 -9.41
CA CYS A 112 6.21 1.00 -10.38
C CYS A 112 5.59 0.08 -11.43
N ASP A 113 6.36 -0.88 -11.95
CA ASP A 113 5.87 -1.87 -12.91
C ASP A 113 4.75 -2.71 -12.29
N ALA A 114 4.92 -3.20 -11.06
CA ALA A 114 3.87 -3.95 -10.36
C ALA A 114 2.58 -3.13 -10.17
N ILE A 115 2.68 -1.84 -9.85
CA ILE A 115 1.52 -0.95 -9.72
C ILE A 115 0.81 -0.79 -11.07
N VAL A 116 1.56 -0.53 -12.15
CA VAL A 116 1.02 -0.30 -13.49
C VAL A 116 0.37 -1.56 -14.06
N GLU A 117 1.02 -2.71 -13.93
CA GLU A 117 0.51 -4.00 -14.42
C GLU A 117 -0.79 -4.42 -13.72
N ASN A 118 -0.86 -4.21 -12.40
CA ASN A 118 -2.00 -4.66 -11.59
C ASN A 118 -3.14 -3.65 -11.50
N LYS A 119 -2.90 -2.41 -11.92
CA LYS A 119 -3.87 -1.31 -12.08
C LYS A 119 -4.61 -0.82 -10.85
N ARG A 120 -4.78 -1.60 -9.80
CA ARG A 120 -5.43 -1.14 -8.56
C ARG A 120 -5.06 -2.03 -7.38
N GLY A 121 -4.98 -1.42 -6.21
CA GLY A 121 -4.58 -2.16 -5.03
C GLY A 121 -4.18 -1.28 -3.87
N VAL A 122 -3.46 -1.91 -2.95
CA VAL A 122 -2.86 -1.28 -1.77
C VAL A 122 -1.36 -1.51 -1.83
N MET A 123 -0.57 -0.50 -1.49
CA MET A 123 0.87 -0.58 -1.30
C MET A 123 1.16 -0.30 0.17
N VAL A 124 2.05 -1.08 0.78
CA VAL A 124 2.54 -0.83 2.13
C VAL A 124 4.01 -0.45 2.04
N ILE A 125 4.35 0.72 2.59
CA ILE A 125 5.70 1.21 2.78
C ILE A 125 6.16 0.78 4.18
N TYR A 126 7.29 0.08 4.24
CA TYR A 126 7.98 -0.25 5.48
C TYR A 126 9.16 0.71 5.66
N SER A 127 9.17 1.38 6.80
CA SER A 127 10.30 2.15 7.32
C SER A 127 10.95 1.38 8.49
N GLN A 128 11.93 1.97 9.16
CA GLN A 128 12.69 1.32 10.24
C GLN A 128 11.80 0.88 11.42
N GLU A 129 10.81 1.69 11.79
CA GLU A 129 9.98 1.45 12.98
C GLU A 129 8.49 1.34 12.69
N ILE A 130 8.04 1.79 11.52
CA ILE A 130 6.63 1.87 11.18
C ILE A 130 6.35 1.45 9.74
N ALA A 131 5.14 0.98 9.53
CA ALA A 131 4.59 0.68 8.21
C ALA A 131 3.41 1.61 7.92
N HIS A 132 3.28 2.04 6.67
CA HIS A 132 2.23 2.94 6.21
C HIS A 132 1.58 2.41 4.94
N ALA A 133 0.26 2.46 4.87
CA ALA A 133 -0.50 1.89 3.76
C ALA A 133 -1.10 2.99 2.88
N LEU A 134 -0.87 2.86 1.57
CA LEU A 134 -1.42 3.71 0.53
C LEU A 134 -2.27 2.87 -0.41
N SER A 135 -3.27 3.48 -1.03
CA SER A 135 -3.97 2.83 -2.14
C SER A 135 -3.54 3.39 -3.47
N PHE A 136 -3.61 2.57 -4.51
CA PHE A 136 -3.30 3.00 -5.87
C PHE A 136 -4.40 2.56 -6.84
N SER A 137 -4.55 3.34 -7.90
CA SER A 137 -5.27 2.95 -9.11
C SER A 137 -4.56 3.53 -10.33
N VAL A 138 -4.67 2.86 -11.46
CA VAL A 138 -4.05 3.22 -12.73
C VAL A 138 -5.13 3.19 -13.79
N SER A 139 -5.13 4.20 -14.66
CA SER A 139 -6.07 4.29 -15.77
C SER A 139 -5.99 3.05 -16.67
N SER A 140 -7.07 2.78 -17.39
CA SER A 140 -7.17 1.61 -18.29
C SER A 140 -6.07 1.56 -19.36
N ASP A 141 -5.61 2.73 -19.82
CA ASP A 141 -4.50 2.91 -20.77
C ASP A 141 -3.11 2.85 -20.13
N GLY A 142 -3.01 2.68 -18.81
CA GLY A 142 -1.76 2.55 -18.07
C GLY A 142 -0.96 3.85 -17.91
N LYS A 143 -1.46 5.00 -18.38
CA LYS A 143 -0.67 6.25 -18.45
C LYS A 143 -0.78 7.13 -17.22
N ARG A 144 -1.86 7.00 -16.46
CA ARG A 144 -2.14 7.84 -15.28
C ARG A 144 -2.27 6.95 -14.06
N ALA A 145 -1.60 7.33 -13.00
CA ALA A 145 -1.72 6.70 -11.69
C ALA A 145 -2.32 7.70 -10.71
N THR A 146 -3.18 7.19 -9.84
CA THR A 146 -3.72 7.87 -8.68
C THR A 146 -3.23 7.14 -7.45
N LEU A 147 -2.55 7.84 -6.55
CA LEU A 147 -2.18 7.35 -5.23
C LEU A 147 -3.04 8.07 -4.20
N PHE A 148 -3.55 7.34 -3.22
CA PHE A 148 -4.22 7.95 -2.08
C PHE A 148 -3.48 7.57 -0.80
N ASP A 149 -3.04 8.61 -0.10
CA ASP A 149 -2.44 8.57 1.21
C ASP A 149 -3.47 9.06 2.26
N PRO A 150 -3.76 8.29 3.32
CA PRO A 150 -4.68 8.72 4.37
C PRO A 150 -4.27 10.03 5.09
N ASN A 151 -2.98 10.36 5.14
CA ASN A 151 -2.43 11.56 5.78
C ASN A 151 -2.36 12.75 4.83
N LEU A 152 -2.02 12.50 3.55
CA LEU A 152 -1.70 13.57 2.60
C LEU A 152 -2.78 13.82 1.53
N GLY A 153 -3.69 12.87 1.35
CA GLY A 153 -4.77 12.95 0.36
C GLY A 153 -4.44 12.24 -0.96
N GLU A 154 -5.02 12.73 -2.05
CA GLU A 154 -5.00 12.06 -3.36
C GLU A 154 -4.04 12.74 -4.34
N PHE A 155 -3.09 11.97 -4.86
CA PHE A 155 -2.08 12.40 -5.83
C PHE A 155 -2.41 11.84 -7.20
N HIS A 156 -2.39 12.69 -8.21
CA HIS A 156 -2.59 12.30 -9.60
C HIS A 156 -1.29 12.53 -10.37
N THR A 157 -0.74 11.46 -10.94
CA THR A 157 0.55 11.52 -11.63
C THR A 157 0.51 10.75 -12.94
N HIS A 158 1.46 11.05 -13.82
CA HIS A 158 1.71 10.20 -14.98
C HIS A 158 2.49 8.96 -14.52
N SER A 159 2.22 7.78 -15.05
CA SER A 159 2.88 6.54 -14.60
C SER A 159 4.42 6.60 -14.74
N LYS A 160 4.92 7.41 -15.68
CA LYS A 160 6.36 7.70 -15.86
C LYS A 160 7.00 8.50 -14.72
N ALA A 161 6.21 9.24 -13.94
CA ALA A 161 6.63 10.02 -12.78
C ALA A 161 6.19 9.38 -11.45
N LEU A 162 5.77 8.10 -11.50
CA LEU A 162 5.28 7.38 -10.33
C LEU A 162 6.38 7.17 -9.29
N ALA A 163 7.60 6.85 -9.73
CA ALA A 163 8.78 6.69 -8.89
C ALA A 163 9.03 7.95 -8.03
N ASP A 164 9.17 9.11 -8.68
CA ASP A 164 9.36 10.41 -8.01
C ASP A 164 8.21 10.72 -7.04
N THR A 165 6.98 10.36 -7.41
CA THR A 165 5.81 10.61 -6.56
C THR A 165 5.87 9.76 -5.28
N ILE A 166 6.23 8.47 -5.39
CA ILE A 166 6.35 7.55 -4.25
C ILE A 166 7.51 7.98 -3.34
N GLU A 167 8.65 8.37 -3.92
CA GLU A 167 9.80 8.88 -3.17
C GLU A 167 9.45 10.14 -2.38
N ASN A 168 8.73 11.09 -3.00
CA ASN A 168 8.30 12.30 -2.32
C ASN A 168 7.32 12.03 -1.17
N ILE A 169 6.35 11.13 -1.36
CA ILE A 169 5.43 10.72 -0.29
C ILE A 169 6.21 10.11 0.88
N SER A 170 7.10 9.16 0.58
CA SER A 170 7.99 8.53 1.56
C SER A 170 8.82 9.56 2.33
N SER A 171 9.34 10.58 1.66
CA SER A 171 10.11 11.65 2.29
C SER A 171 9.25 12.56 3.17
N VAL A 172 8.06 12.97 2.71
CA VAL A 172 7.16 13.89 3.43
C VAL A 172 6.66 13.29 4.74
N ASP A 173 6.35 12.00 4.76
CA ASP A 173 5.91 11.32 5.98
C ASP A 173 7.08 10.95 6.91
N GLY A 174 8.32 11.25 6.55
CA GLY A 174 9.51 10.83 7.32
C GLY A 174 9.68 9.31 7.33
N LEU A 175 9.22 8.63 6.27
CA LEU A 175 9.20 7.19 6.12
C LEU A 175 10.20 6.76 5.06
N PRO A 176 11.53 6.73 5.36
CA PRO A 176 12.50 6.26 4.37
C PRO A 176 12.07 4.89 3.82
N LEU A 177 12.07 4.77 2.50
CA LEU A 177 11.60 3.59 1.77
C LEU A 177 12.58 2.41 1.98
N ILE A 178 12.39 1.63 3.05
CA ILE A 178 13.24 0.46 3.37
C ILE A 178 12.71 -0.78 2.66
N GLY A 179 11.40 -1.01 2.74
CA GLY A 179 10.73 -2.14 2.10
C GLY A 179 9.36 -1.76 1.58
N VAL A 180 8.87 -2.51 0.60
CA VAL A 180 7.55 -2.29 0.00
C VAL A 180 6.83 -3.59 -0.29
N GLN A 181 5.52 -3.59 -0.07
CA GLN A 181 4.66 -4.69 -0.48
C GLN A 181 3.50 -4.16 -1.31
N VAL A 182 3.15 -4.86 -2.39
CA VAL A 182 2.05 -4.48 -3.28
C VAL A 182 1.00 -5.57 -3.26
N PHE A 183 -0.24 -5.15 -3.02
CA PHE A 183 -1.43 -5.98 -2.97
C PHE A 183 -2.37 -5.60 -4.12
N ALA A 184 -2.45 -6.43 -5.15
CA ALA A 184 -3.33 -6.19 -6.29
C ALA A 184 -4.77 -6.60 -6.00
N SER A 185 -5.73 -5.78 -6.44
CA SER A 185 -7.16 -6.10 -6.36
C SER A 185 -7.63 -6.86 -7.60
N LYS A 186 -7.87 -8.16 -7.43
CA LYS A 186 -8.52 -9.03 -8.42
C LYS A 186 -10.05 -8.89 -8.32
N ILE A 187 -10.59 -7.75 -8.73
CA ILE A 187 -12.04 -7.68 -9.05
C ILE A 187 -12.20 -8.30 -10.44
N HIS A 188 -12.77 -9.49 -10.49
CA HIS A 188 -13.32 -10.09 -11.69
C HIS A 188 -14.57 -9.34 -12.13
#